data_AF-A0A9E2N8S4-F1
#
_entry.id   AF-A0A9E2N8S4-F1
#
_cell.length_a   1.000
_cell.length_b   1.000
_cell.length_c   1.000
_cell.angle_alpha   90.00
_cell.angle_beta   90.00
_cell.angle_gamma   90.00
#
_symmetry.space_group_name_H-M   'P 1'
#
loop_
_entity.id
_entity.type
_entity.pdbx_description
1 polymer ?
#
loop_
_entity_poly.entity_id
_entity_poly.type
_entity_poly.pdbx_seq_one_letter_code
_entity_poly.pdbx_strand_id
1 'polypeptide(L)'
;MPGPEIPAETPGRYSNLCRPDEVRTCFGCCPPIRPAAYDHTDHRPALERQFQENARLVESRIDRPAVINGLSCWGLGFLDPDRTRVGCLLHPAHRAGRDLRGLTGYGDKCRRELCREAEIFARLPADQASLVLGPARGLDAFAYSSRSYNPVFRLLRWGPAVIAGLAALEPGGLTPESYRTRWSVLDRDLGPGRDGYAVETLLGRLSLAELARPEFLARYDRVWEDFIRKHRAVYHPPRDNRPFVHQLDVPPSLARFMRLVLGRPRASVSEGRRLRAEAEVLLAGL
;
A
#
# COMPACT_ATOMS: atom_id res chain seq x y z
N MET A 1 -8.19 12.23 26.51
CA MET A 1 -7.09 13.19 26.31
C MET A 1 -6.96 13.44 24.82
N PRO A 2 -7.27 14.64 24.31
CA PRO A 2 -7.00 14.97 22.91
C PRO A 2 -5.49 14.82 22.64
N GLY A 3 -5.13 14.21 21.52
CA GLY A 3 -3.74 13.94 21.14
C GLY A 3 -2.92 15.22 20.97
N PRO A 4 -1.57 15.16 21.05
CA PRO A 4 -0.72 16.34 21.00
C PRO A 4 -0.83 17.03 19.63
N GLU A 5 -1.09 18.34 19.66
CA GLU A 5 -1.01 19.23 18.50
C GLU A 5 0.43 19.23 17.95
N ILE A 6 0.57 18.88 16.67
CA ILE A 6 1.86 18.82 15.97
C ILE A 6 2.15 20.21 15.39
N PRO A 7 3.30 20.84 15.67
CA PRO A 7 3.64 22.17 15.14
C PRO A 7 3.76 22.17 13.61
N ALA A 8 3.27 23.25 12.99
CA ALA A 8 3.24 23.44 11.55
C ALA A 8 4.60 23.93 11.00
N GLU A 9 5.51 23.02 10.66
CA GLU A 9 6.70 23.34 9.86
C GLU A 9 6.77 22.41 8.64
N THR A 10 6.46 22.99 7.47
CA THR A 10 6.32 22.35 6.14
C THR A 10 5.30 21.21 6.14
N PRO A 11 4.22 21.23 5.32
CA PRO A 11 3.29 20.11 5.27
C PRO A 11 4.00 18.89 4.69
N GLY A 12 4.64 18.10 5.56
CA GLY A 12 5.00 16.74 5.24
C GLY A 12 3.76 16.04 4.71
N ARG A 13 3.92 15.12 3.76
CA ARG A 13 2.82 14.22 3.45
C ARG A 13 2.61 13.37 4.69
N TYR A 14 1.61 13.71 5.50
CA TYR A 14 1.26 12.96 6.69
C TYR A 14 0.22 11.92 6.32
N SER A 15 0.48 10.68 6.72
CA SER A 15 -0.47 9.58 6.64
C SER A 15 -0.50 8.91 8.00
N ASN A 16 -1.68 8.73 8.57
CA ASN A 16 -1.88 7.95 9.77
C ASN A 16 -2.06 6.45 9.47
N LEU A 17 -1.90 5.98 8.23
CA LEU A 17 -2.02 4.54 7.90
C LEU A 17 -1.12 3.66 8.78
N CYS A 18 0.07 4.14 9.13
CA CYS A 18 1.00 3.39 9.96
C CYS A 18 0.60 3.31 11.43
N ARG A 19 -0.27 4.21 11.90
CA ARG A 19 -0.86 4.18 13.24
C ARG A 19 -2.23 4.84 13.18
N PRO A 20 -3.24 4.13 12.65
CA PRO A 20 -4.54 4.73 12.39
C PRO A 20 -5.34 4.92 13.68
N ASP A 21 -5.01 4.17 14.73
CA ASP A 21 -5.61 4.22 16.05
C ASP A 21 -4.58 3.83 17.14
N GLU A 22 -5.06 3.62 18.37
CA GLU A 22 -4.21 3.30 19.51
C GLU A 22 -3.70 1.85 19.53
N VAL A 23 -4.33 0.96 18.75
CA VAL A 23 -4.10 -0.50 18.77
C VAL A 23 -3.18 -0.92 17.63
N ARG A 24 -3.40 -0.40 16.43
CA ARG A 24 -2.71 -0.85 15.21
C ARG A 24 -1.48 -0.02 14.94
N THR A 25 -0.37 -0.70 14.69
CA THR A 25 0.91 -0.08 14.33
C THR A 25 1.59 -0.85 13.22
N CYS A 26 2.04 -0.15 12.18
CA CYS A 26 2.81 -0.70 11.07
C CYS A 26 4.28 -0.27 11.18
N PHE A 27 5.17 -1.22 10.96
CA PHE A 27 6.61 -1.00 10.77
C PHE A 27 7.13 -1.55 9.44
N GLY A 28 6.20 -1.82 8.50
CA GLY A 28 6.43 -2.48 7.21
C GLY A 28 7.58 -1.89 6.39
N CYS A 29 7.62 -0.56 6.25
CA CYS A 29 8.63 0.17 5.47
C CYS A 29 9.72 0.81 6.34
N CYS A 30 9.70 0.59 7.66
CA CYS A 30 10.68 1.18 8.56
C CYS A 30 12.09 0.68 8.23
N PRO A 31 13.11 1.56 8.35
CA PRO A 31 14.50 1.21 8.08
C PRO A 31 14.96 -0.07 8.79
N PRO A 32 15.99 -0.73 8.23
CA PRO A 32 16.74 -0.36 7.02
C PRO A 32 16.03 -0.77 5.73
N ILE A 33 16.64 -0.45 4.57
CA ILE A 33 16.15 -0.92 3.25
C ILE A 33 16.26 -2.44 3.22
N ARG A 34 15.19 -3.12 2.80
CA ARG A 34 15.12 -4.59 2.76
C ARG A 34 14.99 -5.09 1.32
N PRO A 35 15.39 -6.35 1.03
CA PRO A 35 15.22 -6.94 -0.30
C PRO A 35 13.77 -6.91 -0.79
N ALA A 36 13.60 -6.94 -2.11
CA ALA A 36 12.29 -7.19 -2.70
C ALA A 36 11.76 -8.56 -2.22
N ALA A 37 10.48 -8.62 -1.88
CA ALA A 37 9.79 -9.77 -1.27
C ALA A 37 10.05 -10.05 0.21
N TYR A 38 10.84 -9.23 0.92
CA TYR A 38 10.95 -9.36 2.37
C TYR A 38 9.59 -9.13 3.07
N ASP A 39 9.20 -10.03 3.97
CA ASP A 39 8.08 -9.87 4.91
C ASP A 39 8.54 -10.08 6.36
N HIS A 40 8.03 -9.26 7.28
CA HIS A 40 8.43 -9.30 8.69
C HIS A 40 7.90 -10.56 9.39
N THR A 41 6.79 -11.12 8.92
CA THR A 41 6.20 -12.33 9.49
C THR A 41 7.12 -13.53 9.40
N ASP A 42 7.92 -13.62 8.34
CA ASP A 42 8.84 -14.75 8.09
C ASP A 42 10.03 -14.77 9.06
N HIS A 43 10.25 -13.64 9.76
CA HIS A 43 11.36 -13.44 10.68
C HIS A 43 10.90 -13.10 12.10
N ARG A 44 9.62 -13.35 12.42
CA ARG A 44 8.98 -12.91 13.67
C ARG A 44 9.78 -13.25 14.93
N PRO A 45 10.22 -14.50 15.20
CA PRO A 45 10.92 -14.81 16.44
C PRO A 45 12.23 -14.03 16.62
N ALA A 46 12.96 -13.78 15.54
CA ALA A 46 14.19 -13.00 15.57
C ALA A 46 13.89 -11.51 15.83
N LEU A 47 12.89 -10.97 15.13
CA LEU A 47 12.47 -9.58 15.28
C LEU A 47 11.90 -9.30 16.68
N GLU A 48 11.11 -10.20 17.25
CA GLU A 48 10.56 -10.02 18.61
C GLU A 48 11.68 -9.91 19.65
N ARG A 49 12.67 -10.81 19.61
CA ARG A 49 13.85 -10.72 20.49
C ARG A 49 14.57 -9.39 20.33
N GLN A 50 14.80 -8.99 19.08
CA GLN A 50 15.48 -7.74 18.77
C GLN A 50 14.68 -6.51 19.22
N PHE A 51 13.36 -6.49 19.04
CA PHE A 51 12.50 -5.37 19.45
C PHE A 51 12.42 -5.25 20.96
N GLN A 52 12.42 -6.36 21.68
CA GLN A 52 12.51 -6.38 23.13
C GLN A 52 13.86 -5.84 23.61
N GLU A 53 14.95 -6.26 22.99
CA GLU A 53 16.30 -5.75 23.31
C GLU A 53 16.41 -4.25 23.00
N ASN A 54 15.92 -3.81 21.84
CA ASN A 54 15.92 -2.41 21.46
C ASN A 54 15.13 -1.56 22.46
N ALA A 55 13.94 -2.00 22.89
CA ALA A 55 13.15 -1.31 23.90
C ALA A 55 13.88 -1.18 25.26
N ARG A 56 14.64 -2.20 25.65
CA ARG A 56 15.45 -2.17 26.89
C ARG A 56 16.66 -1.25 26.81
N LEU A 57 17.33 -1.22 25.65
CA LEU A 57 18.61 -0.53 25.48
C LEU A 57 18.47 0.89 24.91
N VAL A 58 17.26 1.34 24.56
CA VAL A 58 17.06 2.58 23.80
C VAL A 58 17.66 3.80 24.48
N GLU A 59 17.52 3.96 25.80
CA GLU A 59 18.09 5.12 26.51
C GLU A 59 19.63 5.12 26.42
N SER A 60 20.27 3.98 26.70
CA SER A 60 21.73 3.86 26.58
C SER A 60 22.24 4.11 25.16
N ARG A 61 21.42 3.80 24.15
CA ARG A 61 21.73 4.06 22.72
C ARG A 61 21.43 5.49 22.30
N ILE A 62 20.57 6.22 23.01
CA ILE A 62 20.39 7.66 22.81
C ILE A 62 21.64 8.40 23.30
N ASP A 63 22.21 7.99 24.44
CA ASP A 63 23.43 8.57 24.99
C ASP A 63 24.66 8.29 24.11
N ARG A 64 24.67 7.14 23.43
CA ARG A 64 25.75 6.71 22.53
C ARG A 64 25.16 6.23 21.19
N PRO A 65 24.73 7.17 20.33
CA PRO A 65 24.05 6.83 19.09
C PRO A 65 24.99 6.14 18.12
N ALA A 66 24.47 5.11 17.45
CA ALA A 66 25.15 4.43 16.36
C ALA A 66 24.35 4.61 15.07
N VAL A 67 25.03 4.93 13.97
CA VAL A 67 24.39 4.87 12.65
C VAL A 67 24.04 3.42 12.33
N ILE A 68 22.85 3.20 11.78
CA ILE A 68 22.43 1.84 11.38
C ILE A 68 23.30 1.35 10.23
N ASN A 69 24.08 0.29 10.49
CA ASN A 69 24.93 -0.42 9.54
C ASN A 69 24.51 -1.90 9.42
N GLY A 70 23.33 -2.17 8.85
CA GLY A 70 22.87 -3.55 8.72
C GLY A 70 21.39 -3.70 8.37
N LEU A 71 20.79 -4.80 8.82
CA LEU A 71 19.40 -5.20 8.53
C LEU A 71 18.39 -4.81 9.61
N SER A 72 18.82 -4.10 10.67
CA SER A 72 17.95 -3.69 11.77
C SER A 72 18.13 -2.22 12.20
N CYS A 73 17.02 -1.59 12.58
CA CYS A 73 17.00 -0.26 13.18
C CYS A 73 16.94 -0.41 14.69
N TRP A 74 17.95 0.10 15.42
CA TRP A 74 17.97 0.08 16.88
C TRP A 74 16.88 0.95 17.51
N GLY A 75 16.36 1.93 16.76
CA GLY A 75 15.24 2.79 17.17
C GLY A 75 13.85 2.17 16.91
N LEU A 76 13.76 0.92 16.46
CA LEU A 76 12.51 0.19 16.23
C LEU A 76 12.32 -0.86 17.33
N GLY A 77 11.18 -0.88 18.00
CA GLY A 77 10.92 -1.84 19.08
C GLY A 77 9.47 -1.86 19.54
N PHE A 78 9.20 -2.62 20.61
CA PHE A 78 7.88 -2.65 21.23
C PHE A 78 7.57 -1.34 21.94
N LEU A 79 6.36 -0.81 21.70
CA LEU A 79 5.92 0.49 22.24
C LEU A 79 5.14 0.36 23.55
N ASP A 80 4.83 -0.86 23.96
CA ASP A 80 4.09 -1.19 25.17
C ASP A 80 4.66 -2.43 25.88
N PRO A 81 4.43 -2.56 27.20
CA PRO A 81 4.88 -3.71 27.98
C PRO A 81 4.31 -5.05 27.49
N ASP A 82 3.07 -5.03 26.98
CA ASP A 82 2.36 -6.21 26.49
C ASP A 82 2.85 -6.69 25.11
N ARG A 83 3.77 -5.93 24.49
CA ARG A 83 4.41 -6.25 23.20
C ARG A 83 3.41 -6.39 22.05
N THR A 84 2.31 -5.67 22.14
CA THR A 84 1.24 -5.69 21.14
C THR A 84 1.50 -4.72 19.99
N ARG A 85 2.21 -3.62 20.26
CA ARG A 85 2.52 -2.58 19.26
C ARG A 85 4.01 -2.46 19.02
N VAL A 86 4.36 -2.22 17.77
CA VAL A 86 5.74 -2.06 17.30
C VAL A 86 5.84 -0.76 16.53
N GLY A 87 6.87 0.03 16.82
CA GLY A 87 7.14 1.24 16.09
C GLY A 87 8.43 1.90 16.52
N CYS A 88 8.62 3.15 16.09
CA CYS A 88 9.86 3.85 16.35
C CYS A 88 9.88 4.44 17.76
N LEU A 89 10.79 3.94 18.60
CA LEU A 89 11.06 4.38 19.97
C LEU A 89 11.65 5.80 20.04
N LEU A 90 12.11 6.32 18.90
CA LEU A 90 12.71 7.65 18.75
C LEU A 90 11.73 8.65 18.13
N HIS A 91 10.50 8.22 17.81
CA HIS A 91 9.49 9.07 17.20
C HIS A 91 9.02 10.14 18.18
N PRO A 92 8.75 11.39 17.73
CA PRO A 92 8.28 12.47 18.60
C PRO A 92 6.99 12.12 19.37
N ALA A 93 6.11 11.32 18.76
CA ALA A 93 4.90 10.79 19.41
C ALA A 93 5.16 9.94 20.67
N HIS A 94 6.38 9.44 20.87
CA HIS A 94 6.80 8.67 22.05
C HIS A 94 7.81 9.42 22.92
N ARG A 95 8.19 10.64 22.53
CA ARG A 95 9.32 11.39 23.13
C ARG A 95 8.93 12.82 23.49
N ALA A 96 7.68 13.02 23.94
CA ALA A 96 7.14 14.32 24.32
C ALA A 96 7.41 15.40 23.25
N GLY A 97 7.22 15.04 21.97
CA GLY A 97 7.44 15.93 20.83
C GLY A 97 8.89 16.01 20.33
N ARG A 98 9.89 15.50 21.07
CA ARG A 98 11.29 15.51 20.62
C ARG A 98 11.53 14.48 19.52
N ASP A 99 11.86 14.93 18.32
CA ASP A 99 12.22 14.02 17.21
C ASP A 99 13.67 13.55 17.32
N LEU A 100 13.87 12.32 17.79
CA LEU A 100 15.20 11.70 17.94
C LEU A 100 15.55 10.78 16.77
N ARG A 101 14.73 10.70 15.72
CA ARG A 101 14.96 9.79 14.58
C ARG A 101 16.26 10.08 13.84
N GLY A 102 16.78 11.31 13.93
CA GLY A 102 18.07 11.70 13.37
C GLY A 102 19.25 10.84 13.86
N LEU A 103 19.18 10.33 15.09
CA LEU A 103 20.24 9.51 15.71
C LEU A 103 20.52 8.19 14.98
N THR A 104 19.58 7.74 14.15
CA THR A 104 19.69 6.48 13.42
C THR A 104 20.49 6.58 12.12
N GLY A 105 20.74 7.80 11.63
CA GLY A 105 21.21 8.07 10.27
C GLY A 105 20.12 7.98 9.19
N TYR A 106 18.88 7.62 9.55
CA TYR A 106 17.74 7.51 8.63
C TYR A 106 16.65 8.59 8.87
N GLY A 107 16.93 9.59 9.72
CA GLY A 107 15.95 10.61 10.11
C GLY A 107 15.26 11.31 8.94
N ASP A 108 16.02 11.69 7.92
CA ASP A 108 15.46 12.37 6.73
C ASP A 108 14.53 11.48 5.93
N LYS A 109 14.91 10.21 5.72
CA LYS A 109 14.03 9.22 5.09
C LYS A 109 12.74 9.07 5.89
N CYS A 110 12.85 8.93 7.22
CA CYS A 110 11.71 8.75 8.11
C CYS A 110 10.76 9.96 8.15
N ARG A 111 11.25 11.17 7.85
CA ARG A 111 10.43 12.39 7.78
C ARG A 111 9.79 12.60 6.41
N ARG A 112 10.48 12.24 5.33
CA ARG A 112 10.08 12.58 3.96
C ARG A 112 9.29 11.49 3.25
N GLU A 113 9.65 10.22 3.47
CA GLU A 113 9.19 9.12 2.63
C GLU A 113 7.90 8.49 3.18
N LEU A 114 6.86 8.43 2.36
CA LEU A 114 5.70 7.57 2.60
C LEU A 114 5.78 6.33 1.70
N CYS A 115 5.27 5.19 2.18
CA CYS A 115 4.99 4.10 1.26
C CYS A 115 3.81 4.47 0.35
N ARG A 116 3.72 3.82 -0.81
CA ARG A 116 2.66 4.05 -1.78
C ARG A 116 1.26 3.91 -1.18
N GLU A 117 1.05 2.90 -0.36
CA GLU A 117 -0.22 2.66 0.32
C GLU A 117 -0.58 3.83 1.25
N ALA A 118 0.41 4.35 2.00
CA ALA A 118 0.21 5.50 2.87
C ALA A 118 -0.09 6.79 2.09
N GLU A 119 0.52 6.98 0.91
CA GLU A 119 0.20 8.11 0.02
C GLU A 119 -1.24 8.05 -0.52
N ILE A 120 -1.72 6.85 -0.88
CA ILE A 120 -3.09 6.67 -1.32
C ILE A 120 -4.05 6.91 -0.16
N PHE A 121 -3.77 6.31 0.99
CA PHE A 121 -4.59 6.43 2.20
C PHE A 121 -4.77 7.90 2.63
N ALA A 122 -3.70 8.70 2.60
CA ALA A 122 -3.73 10.11 2.98
C ALA A 122 -4.63 11.00 2.09
N ARG A 123 -5.03 10.49 0.91
CA ARG A 123 -5.90 11.20 -0.03
C ARG A 123 -7.35 10.71 0.01
N LEU A 124 -7.64 9.66 0.78
CA LEU A 124 -8.99 9.14 0.89
C LEU A 124 -9.85 10.06 1.75
N PRO A 125 -11.14 10.25 1.39
CA PRO A 125 -12.15 10.73 2.31
C PRO A 125 -12.19 9.91 3.61
N ALA A 126 -12.59 10.54 4.73
CA ALA A 126 -12.49 9.93 6.06
C ALA A 126 -13.32 8.64 6.22
N ASP A 127 -14.50 8.60 5.61
CA ASP A 127 -15.38 7.44 5.54
C ASP A 127 -14.74 6.28 4.76
N GLN A 128 -14.12 6.58 3.61
CA GLN A 128 -13.39 5.60 2.81
C GLN A 128 -12.13 5.09 3.53
N ALA A 129 -11.40 5.98 4.21
CA ALA A 129 -10.24 5.62 5.02
C ALA A 129 -10.63 4.66 6.17
N SER A 130 -11.73 4.96 6.87
CA SER A 130 -12.29 4.09 7.92
C SER A 130 -12.70 2.73 7.36
N LEU A 131 -13.40 2.70 6.22
CA LEU A 131 -13.82 1.47 5.55
C LEU A 131 -12.62 0.59 5.20
N VAL A 132 -11.59 1.18 4.59
CA VAL A 132 -10.39 0.45 4.16
C VAL A 132 -9.66 -0.18 5.34
N LEU A 133 -9.69 0.44 6.53
CA LEU A 133 -9.07 -0.10 7.74
C LEU A 133 -9.86 -1.27 8.35
N GLY A 134 -11.14 -1.43 8.02
CA GLY A 134 -11.99 -2.42 8.66
C GLY A 134 -11.51 -3.89 8.49
N PRO A 135 -11.08 -4.33 7.29
CA PRO A 135 -10.49 -5.66 7.08
C PRO A 135 -9.27 -6.00 7.95
N ALA A 136 -8.55 -4.98 8.45
CA ALA A 136 -7.38 -5.15 9.31
C ALA A 136 -7.72 -5.19 10.81
N ARG A 137 -8.99 -5.20 11.19
CA ARG A 137 -9.39 -5.33 12.59
C ARG A 137 -8.92 -6.67 13.17
N GLY A 138 -8.26 -6.63 14.32
CA GLY A 138 -7.75 -7.82 15.02
C GLY A 138 -6.37 -8.29 14.55
N LEU A 139 -5.74 -7.63 13.57
CA LEU A 139 -4.35 -7.93 13.21
C LEU A 139 -3.40 -7.39 14.28
N ASP A 140 -2.42 -8.20 14.68
CA ASP A 140 -1.29 -7.75 15.49
C ASP A 140 -0.32 -6.87 14.66
N ALA A 141 0.67 -6.26 15.32
CA ALA A 141 1.62 -5.38 14.63
C ALA A 141 2.40 -6.08 13.51
N PHE A 142 2.67 -7.39 13.61
CA PHE A 142 3.38 -8.14 12.56
C PHE A 142 2.48 -8.38 11.35
N ALA A 143 1.27 -8.90 11.57
CA ALA A 143 0.30 -9.14 10.50
C ALA A 143 -0.14 -7.84 9.84
N TYR A 144 -0.34 -6.76 10.60
CA TYR A 144 -0.66 -5.44 10.07
C TYR A 144 0.50 -4.83 9.26
N SER A 145 1.75 -5.17 9.58
CA SER A 145 2.94 -4.70 8.84
C SER A 145 3.25 -5.53 7.59
N SER A 146 2.59 -6.68 7.42
CA SER A 146 2.86 -7.63 6.34
C SER A 146 2.09 -7.29 5.07
N ARG A 147 2.76 -7.43 3.92
CA ARG A 147 2.12 -7.31 2.60
C ARG A 147 1.31 -8.53 2.20
N SER A 148 1.66 -9.68 2.76
CA SER A 148 0.99 -10.96 2.51
C SER A 148 -0.25 -11.12 3.38
N TYR A 149 -0.23 -10.60 4.62
CA TYR A 149 -1.32 -10.80 5.58
C TYR A 149 -2.25 -9.59 5.74
N ASN A 150 -1.79 -8.35 5.49
CA ASN A 150 -2.65 -7.18 5.66
C ASN A 150 -3.48 -6.88 4.39
N PRO A 151 -4.81 -7.13 4.39
CA PRO A 151 -5.66 -6.87 3.23
C PRO A 151 -5.72 -5.38 2.85
N VAL A 152 -5.46 -4.46 3.80
CA VAL A 152 -5.45 -3.00 3.57
C VAL A 152 -4.48 -2.62 2.46
N PHE A 153 -3.30 -3.25 2.41
CA PHE A 153 -2.30 -2.90 1.39
C PHE A 153 -2.74 -3.29 -0.01
N ARG A 154 -3.42 -4.43 -0.16
CA ARG A 154 -3.99 -4.82 -1.44
C ARG A 154 -5.17 -3.91 -1.80
N LEU A 155 -6.04 -3.63 -0.83
CA LEU A 155 -7.22 -2.80 -1.03
C LEU A 155 -6.86 -1.38 -1.48
N LEU A 156 -5.88 -0.75 -0.84
CA LEU A 156 -5.37 0.57 -1.24
C LEU A 156 -4.80 0.58 -2.65
N ARG A 157 -4.22 -0.53 -3.12
CA ARG A 157 -3.72 -0.61 -4.49
C ARG A 157 -4.82 -0.62 -5.54
N TRP A 158 -6.06 -0.99 -5.21
CA TRP A 158 -7.19 -0.84 -6.13
C TRP A 158 -7.50 0.62 -6.45
N GLY A 159 -7.25 1.53 -5.51
CA GLY A 159 -7.40 2.96 -5.70
C GLY A 159 -8.81 3.49 -5.42
N PRO A 160 -9.00 4.82 -5.51
CA PRO A 160 -10.19 5.48 -4.97
C PRO A 160 -11.52 5.05 -5.58
N ALA A 161 -11.57 4.76 -6.88
CA ALA A 161 -12.83 4.38 -7.55
C ALA A 161 -13.41 3.07 -7.01
N VAL A 162 -12.57 2.04 -6.84
CA VAL A 162 -12.99 0.75 -6.26
C VAL A 162 -13.36 0.91 -4.79
N ILE A 163 -12.59 1.69 -4.04
CA ILE A 163 -12.86 1.96 -2.62
C ILE A 163 -14.20 2.69 -2.46
N ALA A 164 -14.51 3.67 -3.31
CA ALA A 164 -15.79 4.36 -3.33
C ALA A 164 -16.95 3.41 -3.68
N GLY A 165 -16.75 2.50 -4.64
CA GLY A 165 -17.72 1.46 -4.97
C GLY A 165 -18.00 0.51 -3.79
N LEU A 166 -16.96 0.13 -3.04
CA LEU A 166 -17.14 -0.64 -1.80
C LEU A 166 -17.89 0.16 -0.74
N ALA A 167 -17.57 1.44 -0.56
CA ALA A 167 -18.27 2.30 0.40
C ALA A 167 -19.76 2.43 0.13
N ALA A 168 -20.16 2.50 -1.14
CA ALA A 168 -21.57 2.51 -1.52
C ALA A 168 -22.29 1.19 -1.18
N LEU A 169 -21.59 0.06 -1.19
CA LEU A 169 -22.16 -1.28 -0.98
C LEU A 169 -22.03 -1.79 0.46
N GLU A 170 -21.19 -1.15 1.27
CA GLU A 170 -20.91 -1.47 2.67
C GLU A 170 -21.06 -0.21 3.55
N PRO A 171 -22.26 0.40 3.64
CA PRO A 171 -22.47 1.64 4.40
C PRO A 171 -22.22 1.49 5.91
N GLY A 172 -22.29 0.25 6.44
CA GLY A 172 -21.91 -0.07 7.83
C GLY A 172 -20.40 -0.28 8.04
N GLY A 173 -19.59 -0.07 7.01
CA GLY A 173 -18.17 -0.38 7.00
C GLY A 173 -17.87 -1.82 6.59
N LEU A 174 -16.61 -2.08 6.27
CA LEU A 174 -16.14 -3.35 5.74
C LEU A 174 -15.46 -4.17 6.85
N THR A 175 -16.06 -5.27 7.26
CA THR A 175 -15.48 -6.15 8.30
C THR A 175 -14.47 -7.13 7.70
N PRO A 176 -13.58 -7.74 8.50
CA PRO A 176 -12.70 -8.81 8.01
C PRO A 176 -13.49 -9.99 7.42
N GLU A 177 -14.65 -10.32 8.00
CA GLU A 177 -15.50 -11.41 7.52
C GLU A 177 -16.17 -11.05 6.20
N SER A 178 -16.86 -9.90 6.13
CA SER A 178 -17.54 -9.48 4.89
C SER A 178 -16.55 -9.28 3.74
N TYR A 179 -15.34 -8.79 4.01
CA TYR A 179 -14.29 -8.72 2.99
C TYR A 179 -13.89 -10.10 2.47
N ARG A 180 -13.72 -11.09 3.36
CA ARG A 180 -13.33 -12.45 2.97
C ARG A 180 -14.44 -13.24 2.27
N THR A 181 -15.71 -12.95 2.55
CA THR A 181 -16.84 -13.73 2.01
C THR A 181 -17.50 -13.08 0.80
N ARG A 182 -17.79 -11.77 0.84
CA ARG A 182 -18.44 -11.04 -0.27
C ARG A 182 -17.45 -10.47 -1.27
N TRP A 183 -16.26 -10.08 -0.81
CA TRP A 183 -15.30 -9.33 -1.63
C TRP A 183 -13.98 -10.09 -1.86
N SER A 184 -14.00 -11.42 -1.70
CA SER A 184 -12.85 -12.28 -1.98
C SER A 184 -12.34 -12.13 -3.42
N VAL A 185 -13.21 -11.73 -4.35
CA VAL A 185 -12.86 -11.43 -5.75
C VAL A 185 -11.73 -10.41 -5.86
N LEU A 186 -11.67 -9.42 -4.97
CA LEU A 186 -10.63 -8.38 -4.97
C LEU A 186 -9.29 -8.87 -4.44
N ASP A 187 -9.27 -10.06 -3.82
CA ASP A 187 -8.10 -10.68 -3.22
C ASP A 187 -7.61 -11.91 -4.02
N ARG A 188 -8.52 -12.74 -4.51
CA ARG A 188 -8.23 -14.04 -5.12
C ARG A 188 -8.29 -14.04 -6.63
N ASP A 189 -9.36 -13.48 -7.18
CA ASP A 189 -9.68 -13.63 -8.60
C ASP A 189 -9.12 -12.47 -9.43
N LEU A 190 -9.14 -11.26 -8.89
CA LEU A 190 -8.64 -10.06 -9.55
C LEU A 190 -7.42 -9.47 -8.83
N GLY A 191 -6.51 -8.88 -9.59
CA GLY A 191 -5.29 -8.24 -9.11
C GLY A 191 -5.23 -6.74 -9.44
N PRO A 192 -4.95 -5.84 -8.47
CA PRO A 192 -4.90 -4.38 -8.72
C PRO A 192 -3.78 -3.92 -9.67
N GLY A 193 -2.87 -4.82 -10.06
CA GLY A 193 -1.89 -4.60 -11.12
C GLY A 193 -2.41 -4.93 -12.52
N ARG A 194 -3.11 -6.07 -12.67
CA ARG A 194 -3.65 -6.61 -13.92
C ARG A 194 -5.00 -5.99 -14.27
N ASP A 195 -5.86 -5.84 -13.28
CA ASP A 195 -7.28 -5.56 -13.47
C ASP A 195 -7.66 -4.14 -13.04
N GLY A 196 -6.77 -3.44 -12.33
CA GLY A 196 -7.06 -2.12 -11.76
C GLY A 196 -7.56 -1.10 -12.78
N TYR A 197 -6.98 -1.04 -13.97
CA TYR A 197 -7.42 -0.12 -15.02
C TYR A 197 -8.78 -0.52 -15.60
N ALA A 198 -8.99 -1.80 -15.89
CA ALA A 198 -10.22 -2.28 -16.48
C ALA A 198 -11.40 -2.14 -15.52
N VAL A 199 -11.22 -2.52 -14.25
CA VAL A 199 -12.22 -2.36 -13.20
C VAL A 199 -12.56 -0.88 -13.01
N GLU A 200 -11.56 0.02 -12.92
CA GLU A 200 -11.80 1.47 -12.83
C GLU A 200 -12.63 1.99 -14.01
N THR A 201 -12.37 1.50 -15.23
CA THR A 201 -13.10 1.90 -16.44
C THR A 201 -14.54 1.38 -16.40
N LEU A 202 -14.73 0.12 -16.04
CA LEU A 202 -16.04 -0.54 -15.98
C LEU A 202 -16.93 0.02 -14.87
N LEU A 203 -16.35 0.51 -13.76
CA LEU A 203 -17.09 1.15 -12.68
C LEU A 203 -17.80 2.45 -13.10
N GLY A 204 -17.49 3.02 -14.26
CA GLY A 204 -18.27 4.11 -14.85
C GLY A 204 -19.65 3.69 -15.37
N ARG A 205 -19.93 2.38 -15.44
CA ARG A 205 -21.15 1.81 -16.03
C ARG A 205 -21.77 0.67 -15.22
N LEU A 206 -20.94 -0.11 -14.55
CA LEU A 206 -21.32 -1.27 -13.76
C LEU A 206 -21.00 -1.03 -12.29
N SER A 207 -21.83 -1.56 -11.40
CA SER A 207 -21.53 -1.61 -9.98
C SER A 207 -20.45 -2.65 -9.69
N LEU A 208 -19.75 -2.48 -8.57
CA LEU A 208 -18.75 -3.46 -8.13
C LEU A 208 -19.38 -4.84 -7.85
N ALA A 209 -20.64 -4.88 -7.42
CA ALA A 209 -21.38 -6.13 -7.23
C ALA A 209 -21.60 -6.88 -8.55
N GLU A 210 -21.89 -6.16 -9.64
CA GLU A 210 -22.01 -6.76 -10.98
C GLU A 210 -20.68 -7.30 -11.49
N LEU A 211 -19.59 -6.54 -11.28
CA LEU A 211 -18.23 -6.98 -11.63
C LEU A 211 -17.79 -8.23 -10.85
N ALA A 212 -18.31 -8.41 -9.63
CA ALA A 212 -18.01 -9.55 -8.78
C ALA A 212 -18.79 -10.83 -9.14
N ARG A 213 -19.73 -10.77 -10.09
CA ARG A 213 -20.53 -11.94 -10.47
C ARG A 213 -19.68 -12.99 -11.20
N PRO A 214 -19.80 -14.29 -10.87
CA PRO A 214 -19.02 -15.34 -11.53
C PRO A 214 -19.17 -15.35 -13.06
N GLU A 215 -20.38 -15.10 -13.57
CA GLU A 215 -20.63 -15.10 -15.02
C GLU A 215 -19.93 -13.92 -15.71
N PHE A 216 -19.90 -12.76 -15.04
CA PHE A 216 -19.18 -11.59 -15.53
C PHE A 216 -17.68 -11.85 -15.54
N LEU A 217 -17.12 -12.34 -14.43
CA LEU A 217 -15.69 -12.64 -14.29
C LEU A 217 -15.20 -13.62 -15.36
N ALA A 218 -15.95 -14.70 -15.62
CA ALA A 218 -15.59 -15.67 -16.65
C ALA A 218 -15.54 -15.06 -18.05
N ARG A 219 -16.44 -14.12 -18.38
CA ARG A 219 -16.42 -13.40 -19.66
C ARG A 219 -15.31 -12.36 -19.70
N TYR A 220 -15.17 -11.58 -18.63
CA TYR A 220 -14.13 -10.57 -18.45
C TYR A 220 -12.74 -11.19 -18.64
N ASP A 221 -12.44 -12.30 -17.96
CA ASP A 221 -11.11 -12.91 -18.03
C ASP A 221 -10.76 -13.37 -19.44
N ARG A 222 -11.71 -13.98 -20.18
CA ARG A 222 -11.46 -14.36 -21.58
C ARG A 222 -11.11 -13.14 -22.43
N VAL A 223 -11.94 -12.10 -22.37
CA VAL A 223 -11.78 -10.88 -23.17
C VAL A 223 -10.49 -10.13 -22.79
N TRP A 224 -10.20 -10.02 -21.50
CA TRP A 224 -9.06 -9.27 -21.00
C TRP A 224 -7.74 -10.01 -21.22
N GLU A 225 -7.72 -11.33 -21.07
CA GLU A 225 -6.52 -12.13 -21.34
C GLU A 225 -6.15 -12.10 -22.82
N ASP A 226 -7.14 -12.10 -23.72
CA ASP A 226 -6.92 -11.91 -25.16
C ASP A 226 -6.27 -10.56 -25.47
N PHE A 227 -6.75 -9.49 -24.82
CA PHE A 227 -6.14 -8.16 -24.94
C PHE A 227 -4.70 -8.14 -24.42
N ILE A 228 -4.47 -8.70 -23.23
CA ILE A 228 -3.13 -8.80 -22.64
C ILE A 228 -2.20 -9.55 -23.60
N ARG A 229 -2.60 -10.72 -24.09
CA ARG A 229 -1.83 -11.54 -25.01
C ARG A 229 -1.49 -10.82 -26.31
N LYS A 230 -2.45 -10.07 -26.88
CA LYS A 230 -2.25 -9.26 -28.09
C LYS A 230 -1.23 -8.14 -27.90
N HIS A 231 -1.24 -7.49 -26.74
CA HIS A 231 -0.47 -6.25 -26.52
C HIS A 231 0.81 -6.42 -25.69
N ARG A 232 0.99 -7.57 -25.03
CA ARG A 232 2.18 -7.88 -24.24
C ARG A 232 3.41 -7.79 -25.12
N ALA A 233 4.33 -6.89 -24.76
CA ALA A 233 5.61 -6.81 -25.41
C ALA A 233 6.52 -7.89 -24.85
N VAL A 234 7.19 -8.63 -25.74
CA VAL A 234 8.41 -9.34 -25.35
C VAL A 234 9.48 -8.27 -25.24
N TYR A 235 9.76 -7.84 -24.00
CA TYR A 235 10.77 -6.82 -23.77
C TYR A 235 12.13 -7.34 -24.27
N HIS A 236 12.73 -6.63 -25.22
CA HIS A 236 14.10 -6.84 -25.67
C HIS A 236 14.83 -5.52 -25.44
N PRO A 237 15.85 -5.46 -24.56
CA PRO A 237 16.62 -4.23 -24.39
C PRO A 237 17.33 -3.91 -25.71
N PRO A 238 17.30 -2.65 -26.15
CA PRO A 238 18.24 -1.67 -25.62
C PRO A 238 17.59 -0.32 -25.24
N ARG A 239 18.43 0.67 -24.91
CA ARG A 239 18.12 2.03 -24.43
C ARG A 239 17.02 2.74 -25.25
N ASP A 240 15.78 2.54 -24.84
CA ASP A 240 14.61 3.25 -25.37
C ASP A 240 14.52 4.66 -24.75
N ASN A 241 14.60 5.70 -25.59
CA ASN A 241 14.54 7.11 -25.18
C ASN A 241 13.11 7.63 -24.95
N ARG A 242 12.07 6.81 -25.17
CA ARG A 242 10.68 7.20 -24.87
C ARG A 242 10.50 7.47 -23.38
N PRO A 243 9.56 8.35 -22.98
CA PRO A 243 9.29 8.62 -21.58
C PRO A 243 8.81 7.37 -20.85
N PHE A 244 8.99 7.33 -19.53
CA PHE A 244 8.40 6.29 -18.72
C PHE A 244 6.87 6.42 -18.73
N VAL A 245 6.16 5.31 -18.68
CA VAL A 245 4.68 5.31 -18.74
C VAL A 245 4.00 6.10 -17.62
N HIS A 246 4.66 6.28 -16.46
CA HIS A 246 4.15 7.10 -15.36
C HIS A 246 4.28 8.61 -15.60
N GLN A 247 5.00 9.02 -16.65
CA GLN A 247 5.14 10.41 -17.10
C GLN A 247 4.17 10.74 -18.23
N LEU A 248 3.41 9.76 -18.72
CA LEU A 248 2.41 9.98 -19.75
C LEU A 248 1.14 10.57 -19.14
N ASP A 249 0.44 11.38 -19.93
CA ASP A 249 -0.89 11.90 -19.63
C ASP A 249 -1.96 10.80 -19.84
N VAL A 250 -1.92 9.79 -18.98
CA VAL A 250 -2.86 8.67 -18.94
C VAL A 250 -3.23 8.33 -17.49
N PRO A 251 -4.36 7.63 -17.25
CA PRO A 251 -4.71 7.20 -15.90
C PRO A 251 -3.56 6.43 -15.20
N PRO A 252 -3.27 6.68 -13.91
CA PRO A 252 -2.22 5.97 -13.18
C PRO A 252 -2.39 4.45 -13.12
N SER A 253 -3.63 3.97 -13.18
CA SER A 253 -3.96 2.54 -13.29
C SER A 253 -3.53 1.97 -14.65
N LEU A 254 -3.73 2.71 -15.75
CA LEU A 254 -3.26 2.33 -17.09
C LEU A 254 -1.73 2.28 -17.15
N ALA A 255 -1.04 3.32 -16.68
CA ALA A 255 0.42 3.36 -16.66
C ALA A 255 1.01 2.16 -15.88
N ARG A 256 0.36 1.77 -14.78
CA ARG A 256 0.73 0.59 -13.99
C ARG A 256 0.48 -0.71 -14.74
N PHE A 257 -0.68 -0.85 -15.38
CA PHE A 257 -1.03 -2.01 -16.20
C PHE A 257 -0.03 -2.21 -17.35
N MET A 258 0.28 -1.13 -18.07
CA MET A 258 1.30 -1.14 -19.13
C MET A 258 2.65 -1.64 -18.62
N ARG A 259 3.12 -1.11 -17.49
CA ARG A 259 4.41 -1.50 -16.91
C ARG A 259 4.44 -2.93 -16.40
N LEU A 260 3.46 -3.33 -15.61
CA LEU A 260 3.48 -4.59 -14.85
C LEU A 260 2.97 -5.79 -15.66
N VAL A 261 2.01 -5.57 -16.56
CA VAL A 261 1.32 -6.66 -17.26
C VAL A 261 1.73 -6.72 -18.72
N LEU A 262 1.71 -5.58 -19.42
CA LEU A 262 2.12 -5.53 -20.83
C LEU A 262 3.63 -5.55 -21.03
N GLY A 263 4.43 -5.40 -19.96
CA GLY A 263 5.90 -5.36 -20.03
C GLY A 263 6.45 -4.10 -20.71
N ARG A 264 5.68 -2.99 -20.67
CA ARG A 264 6.00 -1.73 -21.35
C ARG A 264 6.29 -0.63 -20.31
N PRO A 265 7.53 -0.51 -19.80
CA PRO A 265 7.88 0.55 -18.84
C PRO A 265 7.99 1.94 -19.49
N ARG A 266 8.15 2.00 -20.81
CA ARG A 266 8.26 3.21 -21.63
C ARG A 266 7.34 3.10 -22.84
N ALA A 267 6.77 4.23 -23.26
CA ALA A 267 5.91 4.33 -24.45
C ALA A 267 5.80 5.79 -24.90
N SER A 268 5.43 6.02 -26.16
CA SER A 268 5.07 7.36 -26.61
C SER A 268 3.66 7.75 -26.11
N VAL A 269 3.35 9.04 -26.14
CA VAL A 269 2.00 9.54 -25.82
C VAL A 269 0.95 8.93 -26.76
N SER A 270 1.26 8.79 -28.06
CA SER A 270 0.35 8.20 -29.04
C SER A 270 0.10 6.72 -28.77
N GLU A 271 1.13 5.96 -28.39
CA GLU A 271 0.98 4.55 -28.00
C GLU A 271 0.11 4.39 -26.75
N GLY A 272 0.32 5.23 -25.73
CA GLY A 272 -0.49 5.24 -24.51
C GLY A 272 -1.96 5.54 -24.81
N ARG A 273 -2.25 6.57 -25.62
CA ARG A 273 -3.61 6.93 -26.05
C ARG A 273 -4.27 5.84 -26.90
N ARG A 274 -3.54 5.21 -27.82
CA ARG A 274 -4.07 4.12 -28.64
C ARG A 274 -4.45 2.91 -27.77
N LEU A 275 -3.56 2.47 -26.88
CA LEU A 275 -3.84 1.35 -25.97
C LEU A 275 -5.05 1.65 -25.07
N ARG A 276 -5.17 2.88 -24.59
CA ARG A 276 -6.33 3.34 -23.83
C ARG A 276 -7.62 3.16 -24.63
N ALA A 277 -7.67 3.72 -25.85
CA ALA A 277 -8.85 3.68 -26.70
C ALA A 277 -9.25 2.24 -27.08
N GLU A 278 -8.29 1.40 -27.47
CA GLU A 278 -8.54 -0.02 -27.77
C GLU A 278 -9.11 -0.76 -26.55
N ALA A 279 -8.57 -0.53 -25.36
CA ALA A 279 -9.08 -1.14 -24.13
C ALA A 279 -10.48 -0.64 -23.77
N GLU A 280 -10.76 0.66 -23.89
CA GLU A 280 -12.09 1.22 -23.60
C GLU A 280 -13.16 0.67 -24.55
N VAL A 281 -12.86 0.53 -25.85
CA VAL A 281 -13.78 -0.09 -26.83
C VAL A 281 -14.04 -1.56 -26.47
N LEU A 282 -13.01 -2.31 -26.10
CA LEU A 282 -13.14 -3.70 -25.70
C LEU A 282 -14.01 -3.86 -24.46
N LEU A 283 -13.74 -3.06 -23.42
CA LEU A 283 -14.46 -3.08 -22.16
C LEU A 283 -15.90 -2.59 -22.30
N ALA A 284 -16.19 -1.71 -23.26
CA ALA A 284 -17.54 -1.28 -23.57
C ALA A 284 -18.43 -2.39 -24.15
N GLY A 285 -17.84 -3.49 -24.66
CA GLY A 285 -18.56 -4.67 -25.15
C GLY A 285 -18.87 -5.71 -24.08
N LEU A 286 -18.41 -5.50 -22.83
CA LEU A 286 -18.78 -6.31 -21.66
C LEU A 286 -20.05 -5.74 -21.03
#